data_AF-A0A1M7L1H2-F1
#
_entry.id   AF-A0A1M7L1H2-F1
#
_cell.length_a   1.000
_cell.length_b   1.000
_cell.length_c   1.000
_cell.angle_alpha   90.00
_cell.angle_beta   90.00
_cell.angle_gamma   90.00
#
_symmetry.space_group_name_H-M   'P 1'
#
loop_
_entity.id
_entity.type
_entity.pdbx_description
1 polymer ?
#
loop_
_entity_poly.entity_id
_entity_poly.type
_entity_poly.pdbx_seq_one_letter_code
_entity_poly.pdbx_strand_id
1 'polypeptide(L)'
;MYSKSEDLLSNFDQAALAFVDSTYVEFSFSVKNVDRLKNENTFQLWIQKYVGKLKQRLEGKALEYISASRDLPTIDWFHKRLAYMIKRFIQDFLHRTETIQISSLN
;
A
#
# COMPACT_ATOMS: atom_id res chain seq x y z
N MET A 1 10.80 15.92 -21.07
CA MET A 1 11.35 16.48 -19.81
C MET A 1 10.19 16.47 -18.85
N TYR A 2 10.15 15.50 -17.93
CA TYR A 2 9.03 15.36 -16.97
C TYR A 2 9.02 16.57 -16.02
N SER A 3 7.83 17.02 -15.64
CA SER A 3 7.66 18.08 -14.65
C SER A 3 8.15 17.59 -13.28
N LYS A 4 8.70 18.47 -12.44
CA LYS A 4 9.16 18.15 -11.07
C LYS A 4 8.12 17.34 -10.27
N SER A 5 6.83 17.60 -10.48
CA SER A 5 5.73 16.84 -9.87
C SER A 5 5.62 15.40 -10.38
N GLU A 6 5.88 15.13 -11.66
CA GLU A 6 5.85 13.76 -12.21
C GLU A 6 7.01 12.92 -11.66
N ASP A 7 8.19 13.50 -11.52
CA ASP A 7 9.34 12.80 -10.91
C ASP A 7 9.06 12.44 -9.45
N LEU A 8 8.46 13.37 -8.69
CA LEU A 8 8.03 13.11 -7.31
C LEU A 8 6.96 12.02 -7.23
N LEU A 9 5.99 12.02 -8.14
CA LEU A 9 4.97 10.96 -8.19
C LEU A 9 5.58 9.61 -8.56
N SER A 10 6.53 9.57 -9.49
CA SER A 10 7.26 8.35 -9.87
C SER A 10 8.07 7.77 -8.70
N ASN A 11 8.77 8.63 -7.96
CA ASN A 11 9.53 8.20 -6.78
C ASN A 11 8.61 7.70 -5.66
N PHE A 12 7.45 8.36 -5.46
CA PHE A 12 6.43 7.87 -4.53
C PHE A 12 5.88 6.50 -4.97
N ASP A 13 5.62 6.30 -6.26
CA ASP A 13 5.14 5.03 -6.84
C ASP A 13 6.07 3.87 -6.50
N GLN A 14 7.38 4.05 -6.71
CA GLN A 14 8.40 3.04 -6.40
C GLN A 14 8.47 2.73 -4.90
N ALA A 15 8.46 3.77 -4.04
CA ALA A 15 8.47 3.58 -2.60
C ALA A 15 7.20 2.84 -2.12
N ALA A 16 6.05 3.20 -2.67
CA ALA A 16 4.78 2.58 -2.34
C ALA A 16 4.70 1.11 -2.78
N LEU A 17 5.22 0.77 -3.97
CA LEU A 17 5.37 -0.62 -4.40
C LEU A 17 6.20 -1.44 -3.41
N ALA A 18 7.37 -0.92 -3.01
CA ALA A 18 8.22 -1.59 -2.01
C ALA A 18 7.51 -1.77 -0.66
N PHE A 19 6.67 -0.82 -0.25
CA PHE A 19 5.84 -0.96 0.95
C PHE A 19 4.75 -2.02 0.79
N VAL A 20 4.09 -2.11 -0.36
CA VAL A 20 3.10 -3.17 -0.64
C VAL A 20 3.78 -4.53 -0.57
N ASP A 21 4.89 -4.71 -1.26
CA ASP A 21 5.61 -5.99 -1.33
C ASP A 21 6.09 -6.44 0.05
N SER A 22 6.77 -5.56 0.79
CA SER A 22 7.25 -5.89 2.15
C SER A 22 6.10 -6.18 3.11
N THR A 23 5.02 -5.38 3.07
CA THR A 23 3.86 -5.60 3.93
C THR A 23 3.12 -6.89 3.59
N TYR A 24 3.05 -7.24 2.30
CA TYR A 24 2.44 -8.48 1.83
C TYR A 24 3.25 -9.72 2.23
N VAL A 25 4.58 -9.67 2.15
CA VAL A 25 5.44 -10.75 2.62
C VAL A 25 5.22 -10.99 4.11
N GLU A 26 5.24 -9.94 4.93
CA GLU A 26 4.98 -10.05 6.37
C GLU A 26 3.57 -10.61 6.67
N PHE A 27 2.55 -10.16 5.94
CA PHE A 27 1.19 -10.67 6.05
C PHE A 27 1.14 -12.16 5.73
N SER A 28 1.71 -12.57 4.59
CA SER A 28 1.73 -13.96 4.12
C SER A 28 2.36 -14.90 5.15
N PHE A 29 3.49 -14.49 5.76
CA PHE A 29 4.11 -15.24 6.84
C PHE A 29 3.23 -15.34 8.09
N SER A 30 2.46 -14.30 8.41
CA SER A 30 1.58 -14.27 9.58
C SER A 30 0.36 -15.17 9.44
N VAL A 31 -0.13 -15.36 8.21
CA VAL A 31 -1.32 -16.18 7.92
C VAL A 31 -1.01 -17.56 7.37
N LYS A 32 0.27 -17.94 7.20
CA LYS A 32 0.70 -19.20 6.56
C LYS A 32 0.08 -20.47 7.15
N ASN A 33 -0.25 -20.46 8.44
CA ASN A 33 -0.82 -21.60 9.17
C ASN A 33 -2.29 -21.36 9.57
N VAL A 34 -2.91 -20.26 9.11
CA VAL A 34 -4.32 -19.96 9.39
C VAL A 34 -5.16 -20.68 8.34
N ASP A 35 -5.87 -21.73 8.77
CA ASP A 35 -6.91 -22.34 7.93
C ASP A 35 -8.05 -21.33 7.76
N ARG A 36 -8.09 -20.67 6.60
CA ARG A 36 -9.04 -19.62 6.29
C ARG A 36 -10.49 -20.11 6.32
N LEU A 37 -10.76 -21.35 5.90
CA LEU A 37 -12.12 -21.91 5.90
C LEU A 37 -12.67 -22.09 7.32
N LYS A 38 -11.78 -22.34 8.29
CA LYS A 38 -12.15 -22.49 9.71
C LYS A 38 -12.02 -21.20 10.52
N ASN A 39 -11.18 -20.26 10.09
CA ASN A 39 -10.78 -19.09 10.87
C ASN A 39 -10.87 -17.78 10.07
N GLU A 40 -11.94 -17.59 9.29
CA GLU A 40 -12.13 -16.39 8.47
C GLU A 40 -12.05 -15.10 9.29
N ASN A 41 -12.63 -15.06 10.49
CA ASN A 41 -12.53 -13.89 11.37
C ASN A 41 -11.08 -13.54 11.72
N THR A 42 -10.26 -14.54 12.04
CA THR A 42 -8.82 -14.36 12.32
C THR A 42 -8.09 -13.85 11.08
N PHE A 43 -8.41 -14.39 9.91
CA PHE A 43 -7.83 -13.95 8.64
C PHE A 43 -8.17 -12.48 8.33
N GLN A 44 -9.44 -12.09 8.51
CA GLN A 44 -9.90 -10.71 8.34
C GLN A 44 -9.23 -9.74 9.32
N LEU A 45 -9.02 -10.14 10.58
CA LEU A 45 -8.27 -9.34 11.56
C LEU A 45 -6.82 -9.10 11.11
N TRP A 46 -6.17 -10.11 10.55
CA TRP A 46 -4.83 -9.95 9.97
C TRP A 46 -4.83 -9.00 8.78
N ILE A 47 -5.81 -9.11 7.87
CA ILE A 47 -5.96 -8.17 6.75
C ILE A 47 -6.09 -6.75 7.28
N GLN A 48 -7.01 -6.49 8.20
CA GLN A 48 -7.23 -5.15 8.76
C GLN A 48 -5.97 -4.58 9.42
N LYS A 49 -5.25 -5.39 10.20
CA LYS A 49 -3.98 -5.01 10.81
C LYS A 49 -2.95 -4.58 9.78
N TYR A 50 -2.77 -5.36 8.71
CA TYR A 50 -1.76 -5.08 7.70
C TYR A 50 -2.17 -3.97 6.71
N VAL A 51 -3.46 -3.80 6.44
CA VAL A 51 -4.00 -2.61 5.74
C VAL A 51 -3.71 -1.35 6.53
N GLY A 52 -3.97 -1.36 7.85
CA GLY A 52 -3.66 -0.22 8.72
C GLY A 52 -2.18 0.13 8.70
N LYS A 53 -1.32 -0.89 8.80
CA LYS A 53 0.15 -0.72 8.70
C LYS A 53 0.58 -0.15 7.35
N LEU A 54 0.06 -0.67 6.24
CA LEU A 54 0.37 -0.17 4.90
C LEU A 54 -0.07 1.29 4.73
N LYS A 55 -1.31 1.59 5.12
CA LYS A 55 -1.88 2.94 5.08
C LYS A 55 -0.99 3.93 5.83
N GLN A 56 -0.58 3.61 7.05
CA GLN A 56 0.29 4.48 7.85
C GLN A 56 1.65 4.74 7.17
N ARG A 57 2.27 3.71 6.57
CA ARG A 57 3.54 3.87 5.83
C ARG A 57 3.38 4.77 4.60
N LEU A 58 2.30 4.57 3.83
CA LEU A 58 1.99 5.34 2.64
C LEU A 58 1.67 6.81 2.97
N GLU A 59 0.84 7.05 3.98
CA GLU A 59 0.49 8.40 4.44
C GLU A 59 1.72 9.14 5.00
N GLY A 60 2.55 8.46 5.81
CA GLY A 60 3.81 9.01 6.30
C GLY A 60 4.74 9.42 5.15
N LYS A 61 4.89 8.56 4.15
CA LYS A 61 5.73 8.87 2.98
C LYS A 61 5.16 9.98 2.12
N ALA A 62 3.85 10.04 1.95
CA ALA A 62 3.20 11.14 1.24
C ALA A 62 3.45 12.49 1.95
N LEU A 63 3.38 12.52 3.28
CA LEU A 63 3.68 13.74 4.06
C LEU A 63 5.12 14.24 3.89
N GLU A 64 6.10 13.33 3.78
CA GLU A 64 7.49 13.69 3.46
C GLU A 64 7.57 14.41 2.10
N TYR A 65 6.90 13.86 1.08
CA TYR A 65 6.92 14.40 -0.28
C TYR A 65 6.21 15.75 -0.36
N ILE A 66 5.07 15.87 0.32
CA ILE A 66 4.33 17.13 0.45
C ILE A 66 5.21 18.20 1.12
N SER A 67 5.87 17.84 2.22
CA SER A 67 6.72 18.77 2.97
C SER A 67 7.93 19.23 2.17
N ALA A 68 8.48 18.37 1.32
CA ALA A 68 9.61 18.68 0.44
C ALA A 68 9.22 19.46 -0.83
N SER A 69 7.93 19.62 -1.12
CA SER A 69 7.41 20.14 -2.39
C SER A 69 6.46 21.33 -2.23
N ARG A 70 6.64 22.10 -1.15
CA ARG A 70 5.78 23.26 -0.79
C ARG A 70 5.76 24.36 -1.84
N ASP A 71 6.76 24.39 -2.71
CA ASP A 71 6.94 25.37 -3.78
C ASP A 71 6.20 24.99 -5.08
N LEU A 72 5.56 23.82 -5.14
CA LEU A 72 4.80 23.40 -6.33
C LEU A 72 3.58 24.30 -6.55
N PRO A 73 3.46 24.98 -7.72
CA PRO A 73 2.28 25.79 -8.05
C PRO A 73 0.98 24.98 -8.06
N THR A 74 1.08 23.66 -8.24
CA THR A 74 -0.03 22.71 -8.33
C THR A 74 -0.10 21.76 -7.14
N ILE A 75 0.23 22.25 -5.93
CA ILE A 75 0.30 21.44 -4.72
C ILE A 75 -1.01 20.71 -4.37
N ASP A 76 -2.16 21.34 -4.58
CA ASP A 76 -3.47 20.71 -4.33
C ASP A 76 -3.73 19.51 -5.26
N TRP A 77 -3.34 19.65 -6.53
CA TRP A 77 -3.43 18.56 -7.50
C TRP A 77 -2.48 17.42 -7.10
N PHE A 78 -1.26 17.74 -6.68
CA PHE A 78 -0.28 16.77 -6.21
C PHE A 78 -0.79 15.99 -4.99
N HIS A 79 -1.38 16.67 -4.01
CA HIS A 79 -1.99 16.04 -2.83
C HIS A 79 -3.11 15.08 -3.21
N LYS A 80 -4.01 15.51 -4.10
CA LYS A 80 -5.10 14.65 -4.62
C LYS A 80 -4.54 13.43 -5.34
N ARG A 81 -3.46 13.59 -6.09
CA ARG A 81 -2.82 12.49 -6.83
C ARG A 81 -2.17 11.49 -5.88
N LEU A 82 -1.46 11.94 -4.85
CA LEU A 82 -0.94 11.07 -3.80
C LEU A 82 -2.07 10.31 -3.09
N ALA A 83 -3.14 10.99 -2.68
CA ALA A 83 -4.28 10.34 -2.03
C ALA A 83 -4.93 9.25 -2.92
N TYR A 84 -5.01 9.48 -4.23
CA TYR A 84 -5.47 8.48 -5.19
C TYR A 84 -4.52 7.28 -5.27
N MET A 85 -3.20 7.51 -5.36
CA MET A 85 -2.21 6.45 -5.40
C MET A 85 -2.22 5.59 -4.12
N ILE A 86 -2.34 6.22 -2.95
CA ILE A 86 -2.47 5.50 -1.66
C ILE A 86 -3.66 4.53 -1.71
N LYS A 87 -4.83 5.00 -2.17
CA LYS A 87 -6.02 4.14 -2.30
C LYS A 87 -5.77 2.96 -3.24
N ARG A 88 -5.13 3.21 -4.39
CA ARG A 88 -4.78 2.16 -5.36
C ARG A 88 -3.87 1.10 -4.72
N PHE A 89 -2.82 1.50 -4.04
CA PHE A 89 -1.89 0.54 -3.40
C PHE A 89 -2.53 -0.26 -2.27
N ILE A 90 -3.47 0.33 -1.53
CA ILE A 90 -4.27 -0.41 -0.55
C ILE A 90 -5.16 -1.46 -1.24
N GLN A 91 -5.78 -1.10 -2.38
CA GLN A 91 -6.57 -2.04 -3.17
C GLN A 91 -5.70 -3.17 -3.76
N ASP A 92 -4.50 -2.85 -4.25
CA ASP A 92 -3.56 -3.84 -4.76
C ASP A 92 -3.15 -4.84 -3.66
N PHE A 93 -2.90 -4.33 -2.45
CA PHE A 93 -2.63 -5.20 -1.29
C PHE A 93 -3.81 -6.11 -0.99
N LEU A 94 -5.03 -5.55 -0.87
CA LEU A 94 -6.25 -6.32 -0.59
C LEU A 94 -6.47 -7.42 -1.63
N HIS A 95 -6.34 -7.08 -2.91
CA HIS A 95 -6.48 -8.03 -4.00
C HIS A 95 -5.47 -9.20 -3.89
N ARG A 96 -4.20 -8.90 -3.57
CA ARG A 96 -3.21 -9.97 -3.34
C ARG A 96 -3.60 -10.87 -2.16
N THR A 97 -4.19 -10.33 -1.09
CA THR A 97 -4.63 -11.14 0.06
C THR A 97 -5.77 -12.11 -0.28
N GLU A 98 -6.60 -11.79 -1.28
CA GLU A 98 -7.66 -12.68 -1.76
C GLU A 98 -7.08 -13.91 -2.46
N THR A 99 -5.97 -13.75 -3.17
CA THR A 99 -5.34 -14.81 -3.98
C THR A 99 -4.55 -15.85 -3.18
N ILE A 100 -4.25 -15.58 -1.90
CA ILE A 100 -3.45 -16.48 -1.03
C ILE A 100 -4.06 -17.89 -0.87
N GLN A 101 -5.35 -18.05 -1.15
CA GLN A 101 -6.03 -19.36 -1.11
C GLN A 101 -5.74 -20.27 -2.31
N ILE A 102 -5.33 -19.73 -3.47
CA ILE A 102 -5.18 -20.51 -4.70
C ILE A 102 -3.84 -21.27 -4.70
N SER A 103 -2.83 -20.73 -4.02
CA SER A 103 -1.45 -21.26 -4.04
C SER A 103 -1.18 -22.38 -3.03
N SER A 104 -2.06 -22.60 -2.04
CA SER A 104 -1.89 -23.62 -1.00
C SER A 104 -2.54 -24.98 -1.34
N LEU A 105 -3.01 -25.14 -2.58
CA LEU A 105 -3.66 -26.34 -3.10
C LEU A 105 -2.84 -27.08 -4.19
N ASN A 106 -1.60 -26.66 -4.47
CA ASN A 106 -0.69 -27.32 -5.43
C ASN A 106 0.59 -27.79 -4.75
#